data_AF-A0A1V0UMP2-F1
#
_entry.id   AF-A0A1V0UMP2-F1
#
_cell.length_a   1.000
_cell.length_b   1.000
_cell.length_c   1.000
_cell.angle_alpha   90.00
_cell.angle_beta   90.00
_cell.angle_gamma   90.00
#
_symmetry.space_group_name_H-M   'P 1'
#
loop_
_entity.id
_entity.type
_entity.pdbx_description
1 polymer ?
#
loop_
_entity_poly.entity_id
_entity_poly.type
_entity_poly.pdbx_seq_one_letter_code
_entity_poly.pdbx_strand_id
1 'polypeptide(L)'
;MGPQEGDGVLATRVGLRIPAGLEYEVWERAGQRIARVADSSAWCLGDWIIYGETRYTDRYRRAVKAAGLDYQTIRNYAWVARRFDHGRRRSALSFQHHAEVAAMEPAQQDHWLDQAKRFGWSRNELRRNIRAARQGKSEPAAVPETLPRIKASPERLQRWRLAAERSGSTLEEWIAARLDAAATTMLGLN
;
A
#
# COMPACT_ATOMS: atom_id res chain seq x y z
N MET A 1 11.26 38.68 0.20
CA MET A 1 9.86 38.21 0.15
C MET A 1 9.44 38.26 -1.32
N GLY A 2 9.13 37.18 -2.02
CA GLY A 2 8.82 35.82 -1.58
C GLY A 2 9.30 34.73 -2.57
N PRO A 3 9.08 33.46 -2.24
CA PRO A 3 9.48 32.33 -3.07
C PRO A 3 8.35 31.86 -4.00
N GLN A 4 8.74 31.03 -4.99
CA GLN A 4 7.96 30.02 -5.73
C GLN A 4 7.40 30.37 -7.11
N GLU A 5 7.85 29.62 -8.13
CA GLU A 5 7.04 28.69 -8.93
C GLU A 5 7.95 28.00 -9.99
N GLY A 6 8.09 26.66 -9.95
CA GLY A 6 8.66 25.94 -11.11
C GLY A 6 9.34 24.58 -10.92
N ASP A 7 9.74 24.16 -9.71
CA ASP A 7 10.72 23.05 -9.57
C ASP A 7 10.11 21.69 -9.15
N GLY A 8 8.82 21.48 -9.41
CA GLY A 8 8.06 20.32 -8.94
C GLY A 8 7.43 19.50 -10.07
N VAL A 9 7.13 18.22 -9.80
CA VAL A 9 6.32 17.36 -10.69
C VAL A 9 4.93 17.96 -10.86
N LEU A 10 4.53 18.25 -12.11
CA LEU A 10 3.22 18.80 -12.44
C LEU A 10 2.28 17.70 -12.95
N ALA A 11 1.18 17.47 -12.25
CA ALA A 11 0.13 16.56 -12.69
C ALA A 11 -0.83 17.25 -13.68
N THR A 12 -1.11 16.58 -14.79
CA THR A 12 -2.08 17.01 -15.81
C THR A 12 -3.19 15.95 -15.93
N ARG A 13 -4.22 16.24 -16.74
CA ARG A 13 -5.27 15.27 -17.04
C ARG A 13 -4.75 13.96 -17.66
N VAL A 14 -3.63 14.01 -18.39
CA VAL A 14 -3.14 12.89 -19.22
C VAL A 14 -1.76 12.36 -18.78
N GLY A 15 -1.23 12.83 -17.66
CA GLY A 15 0.07 12.35 -17.16
C GLY A 15 0.82 13.37 -16.32
N LEU A 16 2.10 13.09 -16.06
CA LEU A 16 2.99 13.96 -15.31
C LEU A 16 3.97 14.66 -16.24
N ARG A 17 4.23 15.93 -15.99
CA ARG A 17 5.40 16.64 -16.51
C ARG A 17 6.45 16.65 -15.42
N ILE A 18 7.58 16.02 -15.70
CA ILE A 18 8.70 15.88 -14.78
C ILE A 18 9.87 16.70 -15.36
N PRO A 19 10.38 17.73 -14.65
CA PRO A 19 11.51 18.50 -15.13
C PRO A 19 12.78 17.63 -15.18
N ALA A 20 13.66 17.93 -16.14
CA ALA A 20 14.96 17.29 -16.23
C ALA A 20 15.81 17.64 -15.00
N GLY A 21 16.56 16.67 -14.47
CA GLY A 21 17.41 16.88 -13.28
C GLY A 21 16.65 16.85 -11.95
N LEU A 22 15.37 16.42 -11.93
CA LEU A 22 14.62 16.29 -10.68
C LEU A 22 15.30 15.32 -9.71
N GLU A 23 15.51 15.78 -8.48
CA GLU A 23 16.05 14.96 -7.39
C GLU A 23 15.21 13.69 -7.14
N TYR A 24 15.91 12.56 -6.92
CA TYR A 24 15.28 11.24 -6.78
C TYR A 24 14.19 11.23 -5.70
N GLU A 25 14.43 11.89 -4.56
CA GLU A 25 13.45 11.91 -3.48
C GLU A 25 12.18 12.69 -3.85
N VAL A 26 12.30 13.76 -4.64
CA VAL A 26 11.15 14.54 -5.09
C VAL A 26 10.33 13.71 -6.07
N TRP A 27 11.02 13.03 -6.99
CA TRP A 27 10.42 12.07 -7.91
C TRP A 27 9.69 10.93 -7.17
N GLU A 28 10.35 10.31 -6.18
CA GLU A 28 9.79 9.21 -5.39
C GLU A 28 8.55 9.68 -4.60
N ARG A 29 8.62 10.83 -3.93
CA ARG A 29 7.48 11.41 -3.21
C ARG A 29 6.31 11.70 -4.14
N ALA A 30 6.56 12.18 -5.35
CA ALA A 30 5.49 12.42 -6.34
C ALA A 30 4.80 11.11 -6.73
N GLY A 31 5.56 10.06 -7.05
CA GLY A 31 5.02 8.74 -7.34
C GLY A 31 4.19 8.17 -6.18
N GLN A 32 4.69 8.28 -4.94
CA GLN A 32 3.97 7.83 -3.75
C GLN A 32 2.66 8.60 -3.53
N ARG A 33 2.62 9.91 -3.80
CA ARG A 33 1.39 10.71 -3.68
C ARG A 33 0.34 10.27 -4.71
N ILE A 34 0.75 10.08 -5.96
CA ILE A 34 -0.15 9.63 -7.03
C ILE A 34 -0.71 8.25 -6.72
N ALA A 35 0.14 7.33 -6.28
CA ALA A 35 -0.30 5.99 -5.87
C ALA A 35 -1.33 6.04 -4.74
N ARG A 36 -1.14 6.91 -3.74
CA ARG A 36 -2.12 7.11 -2.65
C ARG A 36 -3.43 7.72 -3.14
N VAL A 37 -3.39 8.70 -4.03
CA VAL A 37 -4.61 9.29 -4.62
C VAL A 37 -5.36 8.25 -5.45
N ALA A 38 -4.65 7.50 -6.29
CA ALA A 38 -5.24 6.43 -7.08
C ALA A 38 -5.90 5.35 -6.20
N ASP A 39 -5.20 4.88 -5.16
CA ASP A 39 -5.74 3.87 -4.25
C ASP A 39 -6.93 4.39 -3.41
N SER A 40 -6.86 5.63 -2.93
CA SER A 40 -7.95 6.26 -2.16
C SER A 40 -9.18 6.63 -3.00
N SER A 41 -9.02 6.82 -4.32
CA SER A 41 -10.13 7.19 -5.22
C SER A 41 -11.31 6.22 -5.14
N ALA A 42 -11.06 4.92 -5.02
CA ALA A 42 -12.10 3.91 -4.89
C ALA A 42 -12.92 4.07 -3.61
N TRP A 43 -12.27 4.41 -2.49
CA TRP A 43 -12.97 4.75 -1.24
C TRP A 43 -13.82 6.01 -1.41
N CYS A 44 -13.24 7.09 -1.94
CA CYS A 44 -13.95 8.35 -2.13
C CYS A 44 -15.18 8.20 -3.04
N LEU A 45 -15.05 7.46 -4.14
CA LEU A 45 -16.17 7.19 -5.04
C LEU A 45 -17.24 6.31 -4.37
N GLY A 46 -16.83 5.31 -3.59
CA GLY A 46 -17.75 4.49 -2.80
C GLY A 46 -18.54 5.32 -1.79
N ASP A 47 -17.87 6.17 -1.02
CA ASP A 47 -18.49 7.04 -0.02
C ASP A 47 -19.43 8.07 -0.66
N TRP A 48 -19.02 8.65 -1.79
CA TRP A 48 -19.84 9.58 -2.57
C TRP A 48 -21.16 8.95 -3.01
N ILE A 49 -21.11 7.70 -3.50
CA ILE A 49 -22.32 6.94 -3.86
C ILE A 49 -23.17 6.64 -2.64
N ILE A 50 -22.56 6.16 -1.54
CA ILE A 50 -23.27 5.82 -0.30
C ILE A 50 -24.03 7.03 0.23
N TYR A 51 -23.38 8.19 0.27
CA TYR A 51 -24.01 9.44 0.69
C TYR A 51 -25.23 9.80 -0.18
N GLY A 52 -25.09 9.64 -1.51
CA GLY A 52 -26.14 9.94 -2.46
C GLY A 52 -27.35 9.00 -2.40
N GLU A 53 -27.22 7.78 -1.85
CA GLU A 53 -28.31 6.79 -1.81
C GLU A 53 -29.55 7.28 -1.08
N THR A 54 -29.36 8.08 -0.03
CA THR A 54 -30.43 8.56 0.84
C THR A 54 -31.06 9.88 0.35
N ARG A 55 -30.46 10.52 -0.66
CA ARG A 55 -30.77 11.92 -1.03
C ARG A 55 -31.14 12.13 -2.49
N TYR A 56 -30.68 11.27 -3.40
CA TYR A 56 -30.82 11.50 -4.83
C TYR A 56 -31.26 10.23 -5.59
N THR A 57 -32.33 10.37 -6.38
CA THR A 57 -32.72 9.38 -7.40
C THR A 57 -31.71 9.37 -8.56
N ASP A 58 -31.63 8.26 -9.31
CA ASP A 58 -30.74 8.08 -10.48
C ASP A 58 -29.23 8.29 -10.25
N ARG A 59 -28.78 8.28 -8.99
CA ARG A 59 -27.39 8.56 -8.59
C ARG A 59 -26.36 7.72 -9.33
N TYR A 60 -26.62 6.44 -9.57
CA TYR A 60 -25.66 5.57 -10.25
C TYR A 60 -25.48 5.97 -11.72
N ARG A 61 -26.55 6.35 -12.41
CA ARG A 61 -26.47 6.87 -13.79
C ARG A 61 -25.68 8.16 -13.84
N ARG A 62 -25.92 9.08 -12.89
CA ARG A 62 -25.18 10.34 -12.77
C ARG A 62 -23.70 10.10 -12.42
N ALA A 63 -23.43 9.15 -11.54
CA ALA A 63 -22.09 8.79 -11.13
C ALA A 63 -21.28 8.13 -12.23
N VAL A 64 -21.87 7.20 -13.00
CA VAL A 64 -21.26 6.62 -14.19
C VAL A 64 -20.86 7.72 -15.17
N LYS A 65 -21.77 8.67 -15.44
CA LYS A 65 -21.50 9.79 -16.34
C LYS A 65 -20.38 10.72 -15.82
N ALA A 66 -20.38 11.01 -14.51
CA ALA A 66 -19.43 11.96 -13.92
C ALA A 66 -18.04 11.35 -13.69
N ALA A 67 -17.97 10.12 -13.21
CA ALA A 67 -16.72 9.42 -12.93
C ALA A 67 -16.09 8.79 -14.18
N GLY A 68 -16.86 8.59 -15.25
CA GLY A 68 -16.40 7.91 -16.47
C GLY A 68 -16.07 6.44 -16.25
N LEU A 69 -16.61 5.82 -15.19
CA LEU A 69 -16.44 4.41 -14.85
C LEU A 69 -17.73 3.66 -15.16
N ASP A 70 -17.61 2.36 -15.45
CA ASP A 70 -18.78 1.52 -15.66
C ASP A 70 -19.60 1.35 -14.36
N TYR A 71 -20.87 1.01 -14.53
CA TYR A 71 -21.81 0.85 -13.43
C TYR A 71 -21.36 -0.20 -12.40
N GLN A 72 -20.80 -1.32 -12.87
CA GLN A 72 -20.41 -2.43 -12.01
C GLN A 72 -19.23 -2.04 -11.12
N THR A 73 -18.26 -1.30 -11.66
CA THR A 73 -17.13 -0.76 -10.89
C THR A 73 -17.62 0.17 -9.77
N ILE A 74 -18.49 1.12 -10.10
CA ILE A 74 -19.04 2.07 -9.11
C ILE A 74 -19.84 1.32 -8.03
N ARG A 75 -20.66 0.34 -8.43
CA ARG A 75 -21.42 -0.50 -7.51
C ARG A 75 -20.51 -1.30 -6.59
N ASN A 76 -19.42 -1.87 -7.11
CA ASN A 76 -18.44 -2.60 -6.31
C ASN A 76 -17.76 -1.68 -5.28
N TYR A 77 -17.38 -0.46 -5.68
CA TYR A 77 -16.80 0.51 -4.76
C TYR A 77 -17.75 0.86 -3.61
N ALA A 78 -19.01 1.15 -3.91
CA ALA A 78 -20.02 1.42 -2.89
C ALA A 78 -20.29 0.20 -2.00
N TRP A 79 -20.26 -1.01 -2.56
CA TRP A 79 -20.45 -2.23 -1.78
C TRP A 79 -19.33 -2.46 -0.76
N VAL A 80 -18.05 -2.36 -1.16
CA VAL A 80 -16.92 -2.47 -0.24
C VAL A 80 -16.93 -1.33 0.77
N ALA A 81 -17.15 -0.09 0.34
CA ALA A 81 -17.20 1.08 1.23
C ALA A 81 -18.27 0.94 2.33
N ARG A 82 -19.40 0.27 2.04
CA ARG A 82 -20.45 -0.02 3.01
C ARG A 82 -20.06 -1.10 4.02
N ARG A 83 -19.18 -2.04 3.65
CA ARG A 83 -18.70 -3.11 4.53
C ARG A 83 -17.66 -2.63 5.56
N PHE A 84 -16.99 -1.51 5.28
CA PHE A 84 -15.96 -0.93 6.12
C PHE A 84 -16.25 0.55 6.39
N ASP A 85 -16.81 0.82 7.57
CA ASP A 85 -16.87 2.17 8.12
C ASP A 85 -15.45 2.75 8.26
N HIS A 86 -15.35 4.08 8.37
CA HIS A 86 -14.06 4.78 8.33
C HIS A 86 -13.07 4.27 9.38
N GLY A 87 -13.54 3.87 10.57
CA GLY A 87 -12.69 3.34 11.65
C GLY A 87 -12.11 1.96 11.38
N ARG A 88 -12.76 1.13 10.55
CA ARG A 88 -12.30 -0.23 10.21
C ARG A 88 -11.38 -0.28 9.00
N ARG A 89 -11.22 0.83 8.25
CA ARG A 89 -10.32 0.91 7.09
C ARG A 89 -8.87 1.00 7.55
N ARG A 90 -8.04 0.02 7.17
CA ARG A 90 -6.62 0.01 7.50
C ARG A 90 -5.85 0.85 6.49
N SER A 91 -5.44 2.06 6.88
CA SER A 91 -4.69 3.00 6.01
C SER A 91 -3.37 2.46 5.46
N ALA A 92 -2.81 1.40 6.07
CA ALA A 92 -1.64 0.68 5.58
C ALA A 92 -1.96 -0.34 4.47
N LEU A 93 -3.23 -0.62 4.20
CA LEU A 93 -3.69 -1.60 3.22
C LEU A 93 -4.52 -0.92 2.14
N SER A 94 -4.36 -1.39 0.90
CA SER A 94 -5.10 -0.86 -0.24
C SER A 94 -6.59 -1.17 -0.18
N PHE A 95 -7.39 -0.43 -0.96
CA PHE A 95 -8.82 -0.72 -1.15
C PHE A 95 -9.04 -2.20 -1.55
N GLN A 96 -8.15 -2.74 -2.39
CA GLN A 96 -8.28 -4.11 -2.88
C GLN A 96 -8.07 -5.17 -1.81
N HIS A 97 -7.28 -4.92 -0.76
CA HIS A 97 -7.21 -5.86 0.37
C HIS A 97 -8.57 -6.00 1.04
N HIS A 98 -9.25 -4.87 1.23
CA HIS A 98 -10.58 -4.83 1.82
C HIS A 98 -11.61 -5.50 0.90
N ALA A 99 -11.50 -5.31 -0.41
CA ALA A 99 -12.37 -5.97 -1.39
C ALA A 99 -12.27 -7.51 -1.33
N GLU A 100 -11.08 -8.09 -1.15
CA GLU A 100 -10.89 -9.55 -1.05
C GLU A 100 -11.63 -10.18 0.12
N VAL A 101 -11.77 -9.44 1.23
CA VAL A 101 -12.44 -9.94 2.45
C VAL A 101 -13.86 -9.40 2.61
N ALA A 102 -14.30 -8.46 1.77
CA ALA A 102 -15.56 -7.74 1.92
C ALA A 102 -16.79 -8.66 2.02
N ALA A 103 -16.76 -9.85 1.41
CA ALA A 103 -17.85 -10.81 1.48
C ALA A 103 -17.93 -11.60 2.81
N MET A 104 -16.87 -11.58 3.63
CA MET A 104 -16.80 -12.33 4.89
C MET A 104 -17.56 -11.64 6.03
N GLU A 105 -17.69 -12.34 7.16
CA GLU A 105 -18.20 -11.77 8.41
C GLU A 105 -17.21 -10.77 9.03
N PRO A 106 -17.68 -9.73 9.75
CA PRO A 106 -16.83 -8.66 10.28
C PRO A 106 -15.60 -9.16 11.07
N ALA A 107 -15.76 -10.16 11.92
CA ALA A 107 -14.66 -10.73 12.69
C ALA A 107 -13.58 -11.38 11.79
N GLN A 108 -13.99 -12.07 10.72
CA GLN A 108 -13.06 -12.67 9.76
C GLN A 108 -12.37 -11.60 8.91
N GLN A 109 -13.10 -10.55 8.51
CA GLN A 109 -12.51 -9.41 7.81
C GLN A 109 -11.38 -8.79 8.63
N ASP A 110 -11.66 -8.48 9.89
CA ASP A 110 -10.71 -7.82 10.79
C ASP A 110 -9.49 -8.72 11.03
N HIS A 111 -9.72 -10.01 11.30
CA HIS A 111 -8.65 -11.01 11.45
C HIS A 111 -7.69 -11.00 10.24
N TRP A 112 -8.22 -11.14 9.03
CA TRP A 112 -7.42 -11.25 7.81
C TRP A 112 -6.72 -9.95 7.43
N LEU A 113 -7.37 -8.80 7.63
CA LEU A 113 -6.73 -7.49 7.43
C LEU A 113 -5.63 -7.25 8.45
N ASP A 114 -5.80 -7.68 9.70
CA ASP A 114 -4.75 -7.58 10.71
C ASP A 114 -3.55 -8.46 10.40
N GLN A 115 -3.75 -9.69 9.91
CA GLN A 115 -2.64 -10.52 9.43
C GLN A 115 -1.94 -9.87 8.23
N ALA A 116 -2.69 -9.39 7.23
CA ALA A 116 -2.10 -8.73 6.07
C ALA A 116 -1.28 -7.50 6.45
N LYS A 117 -1.78 -6.68 7.38
CA LYS A 117 -1.05 -5.52 7.90
C LYS A 117 0.20 -5.95 8.68
N ARG A 118 0.08 -6.95 9.55
CA ARG A 118 1.19 -7.44 10.40
C ARG A 118 2.34 -7.99 9.58
N PHE A 119 2.03 -8.80 8.56
CA PHE A 119 3.04 -9.49 7.74
C PHE A 119 3.37 -8.76 6.44
N GLY A 120 2.77 -7.59 6.19
CA GLY A 120 3.01 -6.83 4.96
C GLY A 120 2.56 -7.55 3.70
N TRP A 121 1.55 -8.42 3.79
CA TRP A 121 1.06 -9.18 2.65
C TRP A 121 0.51 -8.26 1.57
N SER A 122 0.85 -8.56 0.33
CA SER A 122 0.12 -8.11 -0.84
C SER A 122 -1.30 -8.71 -0.87
N ARG A 123 -2.19 -8.08 -1.64
CA ARG A 123 -3.54 -8.60 -1.89
C ARG A 123 -3.53 -10.06 -2.39
N ASN A 124 -2.54 -10.42 -3.22
CA ASN A 124 -2.40 -11.78 -3.71
C ASN A 124 -2.03 -12.76 -2.61
N GLU A 125 -1.13 -12.39 -1.71
CA GLU A 125 -0.75 -13.19 -0.54
C GLU A 125 -1.92 -13.36 0.42
N LEU A 126 -2.65 -12.28 0.71
CA LEU A 126 -3.88 -12.34 1.50
C LEU A 126 -4.86 -13.36 0.90
N ARG A 127 -5.15 -13.26 -0.40
CA ARG A 127 -6.04 -14.20 -1.10
C ARG A 127 -5.53 -15.64 -1.05
N ARG A 128 -4.22 -15.88 -1.17
CA ARG A 128 -3.62 -17.22 -1.05
C ARG A 128 -3.81 -17.78 0.36
N ASN A 129 -3.51 -17.00 1.39
CA ASN A 129 -3.64 -17.42 2.78
C ASN A 129 -5.09 -17.72 3.18
N ILE A 130 -6.05 -16.90 2.74
CA ILE A 130 -7.49 -17.16 2.92
C ILE A 130 -7.90 -18.52 2.33
N ARG A 131 -7.42 -18.82 1.12
CA ARG A 131 -7.73 -20.09 0.44
C ARG A 131 -7.12 -21.28 1.17
N ALA A 132 -5.88 -21.16 1.64
CA ALA A 132 -5.20 -22.22 2.39
C ALA A 132 -5.95 -22.54 3.69
N ALA A 133 -6.35 -21.51 4.45
CA ALA A 133 -7.12 -21.68 5.69
C ALA A 133 -8.47 -22.37 5.47
N ARG A 134 -9.18 -22.04 4.37
CA ARG A 134 -10.44 -22.73 4.01
C ARG A 134 -10.27 -24.20 3.65
N GLN A 135 -9.08 -24.61 3.21
CA GLN A 135 -8.75 -25.99 2.85
C GLN A 135 -8.23 -26.81 4.05
N GLY A 136 -8.28 -26.27 5.28
CA GLY A 136 -7.78 -26.96 6.48
C GLY A 136 -6.26 -27.13 6.50
N LYS A 137 -5.53 -26.47 5.59
CA LYS A 137 -4.06 -26.38 5.63
C LYS A 137 -3.70 -25.30 6.64
N SER A 138 -3.77 -25.68 7.92
CA SER A 138 -3.50 -24.80 9.06
C SER A 138 -2.00 -24.68 9.30
N GLU A 139 -1.30 -24.04 8.38
CA GLU A 139 -0.14 -23.22 8.72
C GLU A 139 -0.29 -21.93 7.91
N PRO A 140 -0.27 -20.73 8.54
CA PRO A 140 -0.06 -19.51 7.78
C PRO A 140 1.25 -19.72 7.02
N ALA A 141 1.20 -19.67 5.69
CA ALA A 141 2.35 -19.94 4.86
C ALA A 141 3.45 -18.93 5.21
N ALA A 142 4.40 -19.40 6.00
CA ALA A 142 5.63 -18.79 6.50
C ALA A 142 5.51 -17.32 6.97
N VAL A 143 6.04 -17.05 8.17
CA VAL A 143 6.64 -15.74 8.46
C VAL A 143 7.41 -15.31 7.19
N PRO A 144 7.22 -14.08 6.66
CA PRO A 144 7.91 -13.71 5.44
C PRO A 144 9.40 -14.03 5.62
N GLU A 145 9.93 -14.96 4.81
CA GLU A 145 11.38 -15.20 4.70
C GLU A 145 12.09 -13.97 4.10
N THR A 146 11.31 -12.92 3.79
CA THR A 146 11.76 -11.61 3.37
C THR A 146 11.69 -10.64 4.54
N LEU A 147 12.79 -9.91 4.77
CA LEU A 147 12.83 -8.85 5.77
C LEU A 147 11.73 -7.80 5.50
N PRO A 148 11.06 -7.26 6.54
CA PRO A 148 10.15 -6.14 6.38
C PRO A 148 10.86 -4.98 5.67
N ARG A 149 10.15 -4.26 4.79
CA ARG A 149 10.73 -3.13 4.05
C ARG A 149 11.11 -2.00 5.01
N ILE A 150 12.39 -1.92 5.35
CA ILE A 150 12.93 -0.89 6.25
C ILE A 150 13.03 0.44 5.49
N LYS A 151 12.32 1.47 5.95
CA LYS A 151 12.52 2.86 5.48
C LYS A 151 13.75 3.47 6.15
N ALA A 152 14.74 3.87 5.37
CA ALA A 152 15.93 4.57 5.83
C ALA A 152 15.93 6.03 5.35
N SER A 153 16.42 6.94 6.20
CA SER A 153 16.68 8.31 5.76
C SER A 153 17.83 8.31 4.73
N PRO A 154 17.92 9.33 3.85
CA PRO A 154 18.98 9.45 2.87
C PRO A 154 20.38 9.37 3.50
N GLU A 155 20.58 10.05 4.64
CA GLU A 155 21.86 10.07 5.37
C GLU A 155 22.20 8.70 5.95
N ARG A 156 21.18 7.96 6.41
CA ARG A 156 21.38 6.60 6.92
C ARG A 156 21.72 5.64 5.79
N LEU A 157 21.01 5.72 4.66
CA LEU A 157 21.26 4.88 3.50
C LEU A 157 22.64 5.16 2.89
N GLN A 158 23.05 6.43 2.82
CA GLN A 158 24.37 6.83 2.36
C GLN A 158 25.48 6.28 3.27
N ARG A 159 25.31 6.36 4.60
CA ARG A 159 26.25 5.75 5.55
C ARG A 159 26.38 4.24 5.36
N TRP A 160 25.28 3.53 5.14
CA TRP A 160 25.32 2.08 4.90
C TRP A 160 26.01 1.75 3.58
N ARG A 161 25.75 2.51 2.51
CA ARG A 161 26.44 2.34 1.22
C ARG A 161 27.95 2.55 1.34
N LEU A 162 28.37 3.62 2.02
CA LEU A 162 29.79 3.90 2.24
C LEU A 162 30.46 2.79 3.08
N ALA A 163 29.77 2.24 4.07
CA ALA A 163 30.28 1.15 4.89
C ALA A 163 30.43 -0.16 4.09
N ALA A 164 29.49 -0.44 3.18
CA ALA A 164 29.55 -1.59 2.27
C ALA A 164 30.68 -1.46 1.24
N GLU A 165 30.83 -0.27 0.65
CA GLU A 165 31.92 0.03 -0.29
C GLU A 165 33.29 -0.17 0.39
N ARG A 166 33.44 0.32 1.62
CA ARG A 166 34.68 0.12 2.40
C ARG A 166 34.96 -1.32 2.79
N SER A 167 33.95 -2.19 2.83
CA SER A 167 34.14 -3.63 3.04
C SER A 167 34.34 -4.40 1.74
N GLY A 168 34.33 -3.73 0.58
CA GLY A 168 34.42 -4.39 -0.72
C GLY A 168 33.19 -5.24 -1.05
N SER A 169 32.02 -4.89 -0.52
CA SER A 169 30.78 -5.65 -0.69
C SER A 169 29.67 -4.76 -1.22
N THR A 170 28.65 -5.37 -1.80
CA THR A 170 27.40 -4.65 -2.11
C THR A 170 26.68 -4.26 -0.82
N LEU A 171 25.77 -3.28 -0.90
CA LEU A 171 24.94 -2.88 0.25
C LEU A 171 24.15 -4.06 0.82
N GLU A 172 23.63 -4.94 -0.04
CA GLU A 172 22.83 -6.10 0.35
C GLU A 172 23.65 -7.13 1.11
N GLU A 173 24.81 -7.53 0.57
CA GLU A 173 25.74 -8.46 1.22
C GLU A 173 26.24 -7.91 2.56
N TRP A 174 26.57 -6.61 2.61
CA TRP A 174 27.02 -5.98 3.83
C TRP A 174 25.92 -5.95 4.90
N ILE A 175 24.67 -5.64 4.54
CA ILE A 175 23.55 -5.67 5.49
C ILE A 175 23.33 -7.08 6.00
N ALA A 176 23.31 -8.09 5.12
CA ALA A 176 23.14 -9.48 5.51
C ALA A 176 24.23 -9.94 6.48
N ALA A 177 25.50 -9.74 6.13
CA ALA A 177 26.63 -10.10 6.98
C ALA A 177 26.60 -9.41 8.35
N ARG A 178 26.14 -8.15 8.41
CA ARG A 178 25.99 -7.42 9.68
C ARG A 178 24.84 -7.94 10.53
N LEU A 179 23.73 -8.34 9.92
CA LEU A 179 22.62 -8.98 10.63
C LEU A 179 23.02 -10.36 11.16
N ASP A 180 23.74 -11.15 10.35
CA ASP A 180 24.25 -12.45 10.74
C ASP A 180 25.23 -12.34 11.91
N ALA A 181 26.23 -11.45 11.82
CA ALA A 181 27.19 -11.24 12.90
C ALA A 181 26.50 -10.80 14.21
N ALA A 182 25.49 -9.95 14.13
CA ALA A 182 24.70 -9.53 15.30
C ALA A 182 23.90 -10.70 15.88
N ALA A 183 23.27 -11.53 15.03
CA ALA A 183 22.52 -12.70 15.46
C ALA A 183 23.45 -13.74 16.11
N THR A 184 24.57 -14.07 15.49
CA THR A 184 25.62 -14.95 16.01
C THR A 184 26.09 -14.51 17.40
N THR A 185 26.39 -13.21 17.55
CA THR A 185 26.80 -12.64 18.84
C THR A 185 25.71 -12.76 19.91
N MET A 186 24.45 -12.44 19.57
CA MET A 186 23.34 -12.51 20.53
C MET A 186 22.93 -13.95 20.89
N LEU A 187 23.08 -14.89 19.96
CA LEU A 187 22.74 -16.30 20.16
C LEU A 187 23.89 -17.11 20.78
N GLY A 188 25.08 -16.51 20.95
CA GLY A 188 26.26 -17.19 21.47
C GLY A 188 26.75 -18.31 20.56
N LEU A 189 26.48 -18.19 19.25
CA LEU A 189 27.00 -19.10 18.25
C LEU A 189 28.42 -18.60 17.94
N ASN A 190 29.43 -19.45 18.10
CA ASN A 190 30.82 -19.12 17.76
C ASN A 190 31.18 -19.74 16.41
#